data_AF-A0A8E7UEK6-F1
#
_entry.id   AF-A0A8E7UEK6-F1
#
_cell.length_a   1.000
_cell.length_b   1.000
_cell.length_c   1.000
_cell.angle_alpha   90.00
_cell.angle_beta   90.00
_cell.angle_gamma   90.00
#
_symmetry.space_group_name_H-M   'P 1'
#
loop_
_entity.id
_entity.type
_entity.pdbx_description
1 polymer ?
#
loop_
_entity_poly.entity_id
_entity_poly.type
_entity_poly.pdbx_seq_one_letter_code
_entity_poly.pdbx_strand_id
1 'polypeptide(L)'
;MDKYYCLIQVKTNYGVSMYFFCLNKNMSQYPICISATSSQILYDLISLHYYLHHLSVVHYLYLGKELYKAELALYFQQEYIQS
;
A
#
# COMPACT_ATOMS: atom_id res chain seq x y z
N MET A 1 -0.95 -10.44 -15.29
CA MET A 1 -0.72 -9.96 -13.91
C MET A 1 0.29 -8.83 -14.00
N ASP A 2 0.00 -7.71 -13.37
CA ASP A 2 0.91 -6.55 -13.41
C ASP A 2 2.26 -6.93 -12.77
N LYS A 3 3.34 -6.30 -13.24
CA LYS A 3 4.70 -6.52 -12.68
C LYS A 3 4.89 -5.78 -11.36
N TYR A 4 3.80 -5.42 -10.68
CA TYR A 4 3.81 -4.59 -9.49
C TYR A 4 3.19 -5.37 -8.33
N TYR A 5 3.76 -5.21 -7.15
CA TYR A 5 3.26 -5.83 -5.93
C TYR A 5 3.27 -4.80 -4.80
N CYS A 6 2.19 -4.74 -4.03
CA CYS A 6 2.07 -3.85 -2.88
C CYS A 6 1.94 -4.68 -1.61
N LEU A 7 2.76 -4.36 -0.61
CA LEU A 7 2.66 -4.92 0.73
C LEU A 7 2.24 -3.81 1.69
N ILE A 8 1.16 -4.03 2.43
CA ILE A 8 0.62 -3.10 3.41
C ILE A 8 0.95 -3.65 4.81
N GLN A 9 1.36 -2.78 5.71
CA GLN A 9 1.55 -3.08 7.11
C GLN A 9 0.83 -2.03 7.96
N VAL A 10 0.17 -2.48 9.01
CA VAL A 10 -0.38 -1.59 10.03
C VAL A 10 0.46 -1.74 11.28
N LYS A 11 0.87 -0.61 11.85
CA LYS A 11 1.49 -0.54 13.16
C LYS A 11 0.59 0.33 14.03
N THR A 12 0.01 -0.27 15.06
CA THR A 12 -1.05 0.30 15.90
C THR A 12 -0.73 1.69 16.48
N ASN A 13 0.55 2.02 16.65
CA ASN A 13 1.01 3.32 17.16
C ASN A 13 1.63 4.25 16.12
N TYR A 14 1.81 3.79 14.87
CA TYR A 14 2.59 4.49 13.84
C TYR A 14 1.82 4.75 12.55
N GLY A 15 0.70 4.07 12.32
CA GLY A 15 -0.11 4.25 11.12
C GLY A 15 -0.08 3.04 10.18
N VAL A 16 -0.26 3.35 8.90
CA VAL A 16 -0.22 2.39 7.79
C VAL A 16 1.04 2.67 6.96
N SER A 17 1.74 1.61 6.58
CA SER A 17 2.89 1.64 5.68
C SER A 17 2.61 0.77 4.45
N MET A 18 3.07 1.22 3.30
CA MET A 18 2.99 0.50 2.04
C MET A 18 4.38 0.39 1.42
N TYR A 19 4.69 -0.82 0.95
CA TYR A 19 5.90 -1.15 0.22
C TYR A 19 5.49 -1.55 -1.20
N PHE A 20 5.85 -0.70 -2.16
CA PHE A 20 5.57 -0.93 -3.58
C PHE A 20 6.80 -1.51 -4.28
N PHE A 21 6.65 -2.69 -4.84
CA PHE A 21 7.69 -3.43 -5.55
C PHE A 21 7.40 -3.45 -7.04
N CYS A 22 8.43 -3.19 -7.85
CA CYS A 22 8.42 -3.43 -9.28
C CYS A 22 9.25 -4.69 -9.57
N LEU A 23 8.58 -5.75 -10.03
CA LEU A 23 9.18 -7.02 -10.41
C LEU A 23 9.79 -6.89 -11.81
N ASN A 24 10.84 -6.06 -11.94
CA ASN A 24 11.64 -6.00 -13.16
C ASN A 24 12.98 -6.73 -12.93
N LYS A 25 13.28 -7.71 -13.78
CA LYS A 25 14.33 -8.72 -13.55
C LYS A 25 15.78 -8.19 -13.49
N ASN A 26 16.02 -6.92 -13.80
CA ASN A 26 17.36 -6.43 -14.15
C ASN A 26 17.96 -5.40 -13.18
N MET A 27 17.28 -5.05 -12.07
CA MET A 27 17.79 -4.08 -11.09
C MET A 27 17.42 -4.55 -9.69
N SER A 28 18.36 -4.48 -8.74
CA SER A 28 18.09 -4.58 -7.30
C SER A 28 17.25 -3.37 -6.88
N GLN A 29 15.94 -3.42 -7.15
CA GLN A 29 15.03 -2.32 -6.85
C GLN A 29 14.55 -2.47 -5.41
N TYR A 30 15.02 -1.57 -4.56
CA TYR A 30 14.42 -1.33 -3.26
C TYR A 30 12.95 -0.93 -3.45
N PRO A 31 12.05 -1.41 -2.57
CA PRO A 31 10.67 -0.98 -2.64
C PRO A 31 10.55 0.51 -2.39
N ILE A 32 9.55 1.12 -3.01
CA ILE A 32 9.10 2.46 -2.64
C ILE A 32 8.28 2.31 -1.36
N CYS A 33 8.76 2.92 -0.28
CA CYS A 33 8.12 2.88 1.03
C CYS A 33 7.35 4.18 1.27
N ILE A 34 6.04 4.08 1.48
CA ILE A 34 5.16 5.19 1.82
C ILE A 34 4.55 4.88 3.19
N SER A 35 4.61 5.81 4.13
CA SER A 35 3.98 5.63 5.45
C SER A 35 3.16 6.86 5.81
N ALA A 36 2.01 6.64 6.44
CA ALA A 36 1.11 7.70 6.87
C ALA A 36 0.34 7.28 8.12
N THR A 37 -0.18 8.25 8.86
CA THR A 37 -0.94 8.01 10.09
C THR A 37 -2.37 7.50 9.82
N SER A 38 -2.88 7.65 8.60
CA SER A 38 -4.18 7.13 8.17
C SER A 38 -4.13 6.66 6.72
N SER A 39 -5.05 5.76 6.35
CA SER A 39 -5.22 5.27 4.98
C SER A 39 -5.57 6.38 3.99
N GLN A 40 -6.28 7.43 4.43
CA GLN A 40 -6.60 8.58 3.59
C GLN A 40 -5.34 9.35 3.17
N ILE A 41 -4.48 9.70 4.13
CA ILE A 41 -3.22 10.40 3.83
C ILE A 41 -2.32 9.51 2.97
N LEU A 42 -2.31 8.20 3.24
CA LEU A 42 -1.57 7.23 2.44
C LEU A 42 -2.06 7.23 0.98
N TYR A 43 -3.37 7.21 0.77
CA TYR A 43 -3.99 7.27 -0.56
C TYR A 43 -3.63 8.57 -1.29
N ASP A 44 -3.67 9.72 -0.61
CA ASP A 44 -3.28 10.99 -1.19
C ASP A 44 -1.82 10.94 -1.68
N LEU A 45 -0.91 10.40 -0.87
CA LEU A 45 0.50 10.21 -1.25
C LEU A 45 0.67 9.24 -2.44
N ILE A 46 -0.09 8.15 -2.46
CA ILE A 46 -0.11 7.17 -3.56
C ILE A 46 -0.56 7.82 -4.86
N SER A 47 -1.61 8.65 -4.79
CA SER A 47 -2.17 9.36 -5.94
C SER A 47 -1.20 10.37 -6.57
N LEU A 48 -0.19 10.83 -5.82
CA LEU A 48 0.84 11.74 -6.31
C LEU A 48 2.05 11.01 -6.91
N HIS A 49 2.18 9.70 -6.70
CA HIS A 49 3.37 8.95 -7.09
C HIS A 49 3.27 8.42 -8.53
N TYR A 50 4.19 8.86 -9.41
CA TYR A 50 4.21 8.51 -10.84
C TYR A 50 4.05 7.01 -11.13
N TYR A 51 4.82 6.13 -10.49
CA TYR A 51 4.72 4.68 -10.75
C TYR A 51 3.37 4.05 -10.37
N LEU A 52 2.65 4.63 -9.42
CA LEU A 52 1.36 4.09 -8.99
C LEU A 52 0.26 4.39 -10.01
N HIS A 53 0.42 5.43 -10.85
CA HIS A 53 -0.48 5.74 -11.97
C HIS A 53 -0.48 4.64 -13.03
N HIS A 54 0.53 3.77 -13.07
CA HIS A 54 0.61 2.65 -14.00
C HIS A 54 -0.09 1.38 -13.51
N LEU A 55 -0.70 1.40 -12.32
CA LEU A 55 -1.49 0.27 -11.84
C LEU A 55 -2.78 0.12 -12.65
N SER A 56 -3.15 -1.13 -12.94
CA SER A 56 -4.46 -1.41 -13.52
C SER A 56 -5.59 -1.08 -12.53
N VAL A 57 -6.80 -0.87 -13.05
CA VAL A 57 -8.00 -0.65 -12.22
C VAL A 57 -8.20 -1.78 -11.21
N VAL A 58 -7.88 -3.03 -11.58
CA VAL A 58 -7.98 -4.19 -10.70
C VAL A 58 -7.03 -4.04 -9.50
N HIS A 59 -5.79 -3.57 -9.72
CA HIS A 59 -4.85 -3.30 -8.63
C HIS A 59 -5.32 -2.15 -7.75
N TYR A 60 -5.92 -1.10 -8.31
CA TYR A 60 -6.49 -0.01 -7.51
C TYR A 60 -7.65 -0.48 -6.62
N LEU A 61 -8.54 -1.33 -7.14
CA LEU A 61 -9.63 -1.91 -6.35
C LEU A 61 -9.10 -2.82 -5.23
N TYR A 62 -8.08 -3.62 -5.52
CA TYR A 62 -7.37 -4.41 -4.51
C TYR A 62 -6.77 -3.52 -3.42
N LEU A 63 -6.05 -2.46 -3.81
CA LEU A 63 -5.46 -1.50 -2.89
C LEU A 63 -6.53 -0.85 -2.01
N GLY A 64 -7.64 -0.40 -2.59
CA GLY A 64 -8.74 0.22 -1.84
C GLY A 64 -9.32 -0.72 -0.78
N LYS A 65 -9.54 -2.00 -1.14
CA LYS A 65 -9.99 -3.04 -0.19
C LYS A 65 -9.00 -3.22 0.96
N GLU A 66 -7.71 -3.35 0.66
CA GLU A 66 -6.70 -3.59 1.69
C GLU A 66 -6.44 -2.35 2.56
N LEU A 67 -6.47 -1.14 2.00
CA LEU A 67 -6.36 0.10 2.77
C LEU A 67 -7.56 0.31 3.69
N TYR A 68 -8.77 -0.05 3.24
CA TYR A 68 -9.95 0.00 4.09
C TYR A 68 -9.84 -0.98 5.27
N LYS A 69 -9.41 -2.22 5.03
CA LYS A 69 -9.12 -3.18 6.11
C LYS A 69 -8.05 -2.65 7.07
N ALA A 70 -7.00 -2.04 6.54
CA ALA A 70 -5.91 -1.47 7.33
C ALA A 70 -6.39 -0.35 8.25
N GLU A 71 -7.28 0.53 7.75
CA GLU A 71 -7.90 1.58 8.55
C GLU A 71 -8.75 1.01 9.69
N LEU A 72 -9.55 -0.03 9.41
CA LEU A 72 -10.33 -0.71 10.44
C LEU A 72 -9.43 -1.34 11.51
N ALA A 73 -8.36 -2.02 11.09
CA ALA A 73 -7.40 -2.61 12.02
C ALA A 73 -6.73 -1.55 12.90
N LEU A 74 -6.37 -0.40 12.33
CA LEU A 74 -5.81 0.73 13.07
C LEU A 74 -6.83 1.30 14.08
N TYR A 75 -8.07 1.53 13.64
CA TYR A 75 -9.14 2.07 14.46
C TYR A 75 -9.49 1.16 15.64
N PHE A 76 -9.61 -0.14 15.41
CA PHE A 76 -9.94 -1.13 16.44
C PHE A 76 -8.72 -1.65 17.22
N GLN A 77 -7.52 -1.16 16.91
CA GLN A 77 -6.27 -1.63 17.49
C GLN A 77 -6.04 -3.16 17.34
N GLN A 78 -6.42 -3.69 16.18
CA GLN A 78 -6.32 -5.11 15.85
C GLN A 78 -5.14 -5.41 14.92
N GLU A 79 -4.72 -6.66 14.89
CA GLU A 79 -3.73 -7.13 13.92
C GLU A 79 -4.30 -7.11 12.50
N TYR A 80 -3.58 -6.48 11.58
CA TYR A 80 -3.91 -6.47 10.16
C TYR A 80 -3.24 -7.64 9.43
N ILE A 81 -4.01 -8.35 8.61
CA ILE A 81 -3.50 -9.41 7.73
C ILE A 81 -3.96 -9.12 6.30
N GLN A 82 -2.99 -8.99 5.39
CA GLN A 82 -3.24 -8.77 3.98
C GLN A 82 -3.75 -10.06 3.30
N SER A 83 -4.85 -9.99 2.53
CA SER A 83 -5.48 -11.14 1.86
C SER A 83 -6.22 -10.83 0.56
#